data_AF-A0A2S4YUN6-F1
#
_entry.id   AF-A0A2S4YUN6-F1
#
_cell.length_a   1.000
_cell.length_b   1.000
_cell.length_c   1.000
_cell.angle_alpha   90.00
_cell.angle_beta   90.00
_cell.angle_gamma   90.00
#
_symmetry.space_group_name_H-M   'P 1'
#
loop_
_entity.id
_entity.type
_entity.pdbx_description
1 polymer ?
#
loop_
_entity_poly.entity_id
_entity_poly.type
_entity_poly.pdbx_seq_one_letter_code
_entity_poly.pdbx_strand_id
1 'polypeptide(L)'
;MDCLVSFRRAHEAMRLAADEDHESPQARATRIRQAFQTSGCDEARERLILTAAEDVAAAIDASYHSLREVREVLASGCTITSADYDAARQAHGDATRAARTVLRRDLSSLEA
;
A
#
# COMPACT_ATOMS: atom_id res chain seq x y z
N MET A 1 -1.21 9.80 13.32
CA MET A 1 -0.31 8.96 12.51
C MET A 1 -1.11 7.77 11.97
N ASP A 2 -1.64 7.88 10.74
CA ASP A 2 -2.52 6.86 10.14
C ASP A 2 -1.95 6.31 8.81
N CYS A 3 -0.65 6.49 8.55
CA CYS A 3 -0.04 6.16 7.26
C CYS A 3 -0.28 4.70 6.83
N LEU A 4 0.05 3.73 7.71
CA LEU A 4 -0.22 2.32 7.44
C LEU A 4 -1.72 1.98 7.38
N VAL A 5 -2.59 2.78 8.00
CA VAL A 5 -4.05 2.63 7.87
C VAL A 5 -4.49 3.09 6.48
N SER A 6 -3.96 4.21 5.97
CA SER A 6 -4.20 4.66 4.60
C SER A 6 -3.73 3.64 3.58
N PHE A 7 -2.57 2.99 3.80
CA PHE A 7 -2.07 1.94 2.90
C PHE A 7 -3.01 0.72 2.87
N ARG A 8 -3.49 0.28 4.03
CA ARG A 8 -4.49 -0.80 4.11
C ARG A 8 -5.77 -0.44 3.37
N ARG A 9 -6.29 0.78 3.58
CA ARG A 9 -7.51 1.26 2.90
C ARG A 9 -7.33 1.33 1.38
N ALA A 10 -6.16 1.78 0.92
CA ALA A 10 -5.81 1.78 -0.49
C ALA A 10 -5.80 0.36 -1.07
N HIS A 11 -5.20 -0.61 -0.37
CA HIS A 11 -5.21 -2.01 -0.79
C HIS A 11 -6.62 -2.57 -0.90
N GLU A 12 -7.48 -2.31 0.09
CA GLU A 12 -8.88 -2.73 0.10
C GLU A 12 -9.66 -2.09 -1.06
N ALA A 13 -9.50 -0.79 -1.29
CA ALA A 13 -10.16 -0.07 -2.38
C ALA A 13 -9.73 -0.59 -3.76
N MET A 14 -8.44 -0.89 -3.96
CA MET A 14 -7.94 -1.49 -5.19
C MET A 14 -8.49 -2.90 -5.41
N ARG A 15 -8.61 -3.72 -4.34
CA ARG A 15 -9.21 -5.06 -4.44
C ARG A 15 -10.67 -4.99 -4.86
N LEU A 16 -11.44 -4.08 -4.29
CA LEU A 16 -12.84 -3.88 -4.66
C LEU A 16 -12.95 -3.43 -6.13
N ALA A 17 -12.17 -2.41 -6.52
CA ALA A 17 -12.11 -1.95 -7.90
C ALA A 17 -11.70 -3.06 -8.89
N ALA A 18 -10.84 -3.99 -8.48
CA ALA A 18 -10.39 -5.11 -9.32
C ALA A 18 -11.44 -6.21 -9.51
N ASP A 19 -12.42 -6.31 -8.61
CA ASP A 19 -13.49 -7.31 -8.57
C ASP A 19 -14.83 -6.80 -9.14
N GLU A 20 -14.98 -5.48 -9.28
CA GLU A 20 -16.09 -4.83 -10.00
C GLU A 20 -16.14 -5.31 -11.48
N ASP A 21 -17.34 -5.27 -12.08
CA ASP A 21 -17.50 -5.48 -13.53
C ASP A 21 -17.03 -4.24 -14.30
N HIS A 22 -16.29 -4.45 -15.38
CA HIS A 22 -15.74 -3.38 -16.22
C HIS A 22 -16.02 -3.62 -17.69
N GLU A 23 -16.30 -2.53 -18.41
CA GLU A 23 -16.54 -2.54 -19.86
C GLU A 23 -15.31 -2.98 -20.67
N SER A 24 -14.11 -2.80 -20.12
CA SER A 24 -12.85 -3.21 -20.76
C SER A 24 -11.71 -3.39 -19.74
N PRO A 25 -10.64 -4.13 -20.11
CA PRO A 25 -9.43 -4.24 -19.29
C PRO A 25 -8.80 -2.87 -18.96
N GLN A 26 -8.88 -1.91 -19.89
CA GLN A 26 -8.32 -0.57 -19.70
C GLN A 26 -9.17 0.28 -18.74
N ALA A 27 -10.50 0.14 -18.78
CA ALA A 27 -11.39 0.74 -17.80
C ALA A 27 -11.11 0.20 -16.39
N ARG A 28 -10.95 -1.12 -16.25
CA ARG A 28 -10.55 -1.78 -15.00
C ARG A 28 -9.22 -1.23 -14.46
N ALA A 29 -8.19 -1.21 -15.29
CA ALA A 29 -6.87 -0.69 -14.91
C ALA A 29 -6.92 0.78 -14.46
N THR A 30 -7.72 1.60 -15.14
CA THR A 30 -7.94 3.00 -14.78
C THR A 30 -8.62 3.12 -13.42
N ARG A 31 -9.68 2.35 -13.19
CA ARG A 31 -10.42 2.34 -11.94
C ARG A 31 -9.56 1.92 -10.74
N ILE A 32 -8.69 0.92 -10.91
CA ILE A 32 -7.73 0.49 -9.89
C ILE A 32 -6.74 1.60 -9.56
N ARG A 33 -6.16 2.26 -10.58
CA ARG A 33 -5.22 3.37 -10.37
C ARG A 33 -5.89 4.56 -9.70
N GLN A 34 -7.14 4.87 -10.07
CA GLN A 34 -7.94 5.90 -9.41
C GLN A 34 -8.22 5.55 -7.94
N ALA A 35 -8.58 4.30 -7.64
CA ALA A 35 -8.81 3.86 -6.26
C ALA A 35 -7.56 4.00 -5.38
N PHE A 36 -6.38 3.75 -5.94
CA PHE A 36 -5.11 4.04 -5.26
C PHE A 36 -4.92 5.55 -5.07
N GLN A 37 -5.06 6.34 -6.13
CA GLN A 37 -4.80 7.78 -6.11
C GLN A 37 -5.71 8.53 -5.14
N THR A 38 -6.97 8.13 -5.01
CA THR A 38 -7.93 8.80 -4.11
C THR A 38 -7.91 8.26 -2.69
N SER A 39 -7.04 7.28 -2.38
CA SER A 39 -6.99 6.64 -1.06
C SER A 39 -6.38 7.49 0.05
N GLY A 40 -5.71 8.58 -0.30
CA GLY A 40 -4.97 9.42 0.65
C GLY A 40 -3.63 8.81 1.11
N CYS A 41 -3.14 7.76 0.45
CA CYS A 41 -1.88 7.11 0.82
C CYS A 41 -0.66 8.01 0.57
N ASP A 42 -0.69 8.80 -0.50
CA ASP A 42 0.41 9.69 -0.88
C ASP A 42 0.58 10.81 0.16
N GLU A 43 -0.51 11.47 0.53
CA GLU A 43 -0.52 12.54 1.54
C GLU A 43 -0.21 12.02 2.94
N ALA A 44 -0.60 10.77 3.25
CA ALA A 44 -0.27 10.16 4.53
C ALA A 44 1.21 9.76 4.61
N ARG A 45 1.81 9.32 3.50
CA ARG A 45 3.24 9.06 3.38
C ARG A 45 4.04 10.36 3.52
N GLU A 46 3.71 11.37 2.73
CA GLU A 46 4.45 12.63 2.69
C GLU A 46 4.52 13.29 4.07
N ARG A 47 3.38 13.39 4.76
CA ARG A 47 3.32 13.96 6.12
C ARG A 47 4.19 13.21 7.11
N LEU A 48 4.32 11.89 6.97
CA LEU A 48 5.10 11.08 7.90
C LEU A 48 6.59 11.24 7.66
N ILE A 49 7.03 11.19 6.40
CA ILE A 49 8.47 11.25 6.03
C ILE A 49 9.09 12.58 6.43
N LEU A 50 8.35 13.68 6.38
CA LEU A 50 8.83 15.00 6.79
C LEU A 50 9.25 15.09 8.26
N THR A 51 8.71 14.22 9.11
CA THR A 51 8.92 14.29 10.57
C THR A 51 9.54 13.04 11.17
N ALA A 52 9.57 11.94 10.42
CA ALA A 52 10.02 10.64 10.92
C ALA A 52 11.55 10.53 10.93
N ALA A 53 12.07 9.70 11.84
CA ALA A 53 13.45 9.23 11.77
C ALA A 53 13.70 8.48 10.44
N GLU A 54 14.97 8.45 10.01
CA GLU A 54 15.37 7.90 8.71
C GLU A 54 14.96 6.43 8.54
N ASP A 55 15.09 5.62 9.61
CA ASP A 55 14.71 4.21 9.60
C ASP A 55 13.19 4.01 9.48
N VAL A 56 12.39 4.83 10.16
CA VAL A 56 10.94 4.86 10.04
C VAL A 56 10.53 5.25 8.62
N ALA A 57 11.13 6.32 8.07
CA ALA A 57 10.85 6.78 6.72
C ALA A 57 11.16 5.69 5.68
N ALA A 58 12.33 5.06 5.77
CA ALA A 58 12.73 3.97 4.88
C ALA A 58 11.78 2.77 4.96
N ALA A 59 11.34 2.38 6.16
CA ALA A 59 10.43 1.26 6.33
C ALA A 59 9.01 1.56 5.78
N ILE A 60 8.55 2.79 5.92
CA ILE A 60 7.28 3.26 5.33
C ILE A 60 7.37 3.28 3.81
N ASP A 61 8.48 3.71 3.24
CA ASP A 61 8.72 3.71 1.80
C ASP A 61 8.70 2.31 1.22
N ALA A 62 9.34 1.34 1.87
CA ALA A 62 9.28 -0.05 1.44
C ALA A 62 7.82 -0.58 1.42
N SER A 63 7.03 -0.24 2.44
CA SER A 63 5.60 -0.59 2.50
C SER A 63 4.78 0.09 1.40
N TYR A 64 5.05 1.36 1.13
CA TYR A 64 4.40 2.13 0.07
C TYR A 64 4.73 1.59 -1.33
N HIS A 65 6.01 1.30 -1.60
CA HIS A 65 6.44 0.77 -2.89
C HIS A 65 5.86 -0.61 -3.16
N SER A 66 5.86 -1.51 -2.16
CA SER A 66 5.21 -2.81 -2.30
C SER A 66 3.70 -2.69 -2.56
N LEU A 67 3.03 -1.67 -2.03
CA LEU A 67 1.62 -1.40 -2.36
C LEU A 67 1.43 -0.92 -3.81
N ARG A 68 2.37 -0.14 -4.36
CA ARG A 68 2.36 0.24 -5.78
C ARG A 68 2.58 -0.96 -6.69
N GLU A 69 3.40 -1.92 -6.29
CA GLU A 69 3.53 -3.18 -7.04
C GLU A 69 2.22 -3.95 -7.07
N VAL A 70 1.49 -4.03 -5.94
CA VAL A 70 0.14 -4.63 -5.92
C VAL A 70 -0.80 -3.91 -6.89
N ARG A 71 -0.75 -2.57 -6.96
CA ARG A 71 -1.54 -1.79 -7.91
C ARG A 71 -1.22 -2.18 -9.36
N GLU A 72 0.05 -2.26 -9.72
CA GLU A 72 0.45 -2.59 -11.10
C GLU A 72 0.09 -4.04 -11.47
N VAL A 73 0.25 -4.99 -10.54
CA VAL A 73 -0.20 -6.38 -10.73
C VAL A 73 -1.70 -6.43 -10.97
N LEU A 74 -2.51 -5.75 -10.16
CA LEU A 74 -3.96 -5.70 -10.41
C LEU A 74 -4.28 -5.01 -11.74
N ALA A 75 -3.61 -3.89 -12.05
CA ALA A 75 -3.85 -3.12 -13.26
C ALA A 75 -3.40 -3.82 -14.56
N SER A 76 -2.51 -4.82 -14.49
CA SER A 76 -2.10 -5.63 -15.64
C SER A 76 -3.15 -6.66 -16.07
N GLY A 77 -4.19 -6.88 -15.25
CA GLY A 77 -5.25 -7.84 -15.51
C GLY A 77 -5.25 -9.04 -14.55
N CYS A 78 -4.26 -9.16 -13.67
CA CYS A 78 -4.26 -10.21 -12.65
C CYS A 78 -5.49 -10.09 -11.74
N THR A 79 -6.10 -11.23 -11.43
CA THR A 79 -7.25 -11.34 -10.53
C THR A 79 -6.79 -11.54 -9.09
N ILE A 80 -7.70 -11.36 -8.13
CA ILE A 80 -7.42 -11.60 -6.70
C ILE A 80 -7.09 -13.07 -6.36
N THR A 81 -7.33 -14.00 -7.28
CA THR A 81 -7.01 -15.43 -7.16
C THR A 81 -5.74 -15.84 -7.90
N SER A 82 -5.12 -14.92 -8.62
CA SER A 82 -3.88 -15.20 -9.36
C SER A 82 -2.68 -15.35 -8.43
N ALA A 83 -1.73 -16.20 -8.83
CA ALA A 83 -0.48 -16.40 -8.09
C ALA A 83 0.36 -15.11 -8.01
N ASP A 84 0.38 -14.32 -9.08
CA ASP A 84 1.11 -13.04 -9.12
C ASP A 84 0.53 -12.04 -8.11
N TYR A 85 -0.81 -11.99 -7.98
CA TYR A 85 -1.45 -11.17 -6.97
C TYR A 85 -1.14 -11.65 -5.55
N ASP A 86 -1.19 -12.96 -5.31
CA ASP A 86 -0.88 -13.50 -3.98
C ASP A 86 0.58 -13.19 -3.60
N ALA A 87 1.54 -13.39 -4.52
CA ALA A 87 2.95 -13.05 -4.30
C ALA A 87 3.13 -11.56 -3.96
N ALA A 88 2.52 -10.66 -4.74
CA ALA A 88 2.57 -9.22 -4.46
C ALA A 88 1.90 -8.84 -3.13
N ARG A 89 0.76 -9.47 -2.79
CA ARG A 89 0.06 -9.29 -1.52
C ARG A 89 0.92 -9.74 -0.34
N GLN A 90 1.59 -10.88 -0.44
CA GLN A 90 2.48 -11.37 0.63
C GLN A 90 3.65 -10.42 0.84
N ALA A 91 4.32 -10.01 -0.24
CA ALA A 91 5.42 -9.04 -0.18
C ALA A 91 5.00 -7.72 0.47
N HIS A 92 3.82 -7.19 0.12
CA HIS A 92 3.27 -6.00 0.78
C HIS A 92 2.95 -6.23 2.26
N GLY A 93 2.42 -7.40 2.62
CA GLY A 93 2.18 -7.80 4.00
C GLY A 93 3.46 -7.86 4.83
N ASP A 94 4.54 -8.41 4.28
CA ASP A 94 5.87 -8.46 4.90
C ASP A 94 6.44 -7.07 5.12
N ALA A 95 6.45 -6.23 4.09
CA ALA A 95 6.92 -4.85 4.19
C ALA A 95 6.13 -4.06 5.25
N THR A 96 4.81 -4.23 5.30
CA THR A 96 3.98 -3.60 6.33
C THR A 96 4.30 -4.10 7.74
N ARG A 97 4.56 -5.40 7.93
CA ARG A 97 4.98 -5.96 9.22
C ARG A 97 6.35 -5.41 9.67
N ALA A 98 7.29 -5.30 8.73
CA ALA A 98 8.59 -4.68 8.98
C ALA A 98 8.43 -3.21 9.42
N ALA A 99 7.63 -2.42 8.70
CA ALA A 99 7.33 -1.03 9.05
C ALA A 99 6.73 -0.88 10.45
N ARG A 100 5.76 -1.74 10.83
CA ARG A 100 5.20 -1.74 12.20
C ARG A 100 6.25 -2.05 13.27
N THR A 101 7.22 -2.89 12.95
CA THR A 101 8.29 -3.25 13.89
C THR A 101 9.21 -2.06 14.15
N VAL A 102 9.60 -1.34 13.09
CA VAL A 102 10.41 -0.12 13.18
C VAL A 102 9.66 0.98 13.93
N LEU A 103 8.41 1.27 13.55
CA LEU A 103 7.56 2.26 14.24
C LEU A 103 7.39 1.98 15.74
N ARG A 104 7.26 0.70 16.13
CA ARG A 104 7.13 0.33 17.55
C ARG A 104 8.43 0.61 18.31
N ARG A 105 9.59 0.33 17.71
CA ARG A 105 10.90 0.60 18.33
C ARG A 105 11.13 2.10 18.49
N ASP A 106 10.82 2.88 17.46
CA ASP A 106 10.87 4.34 17.49
C ASP A 106 10.01 4.90 18.62
N LEU A 107 8.75 4.47 18.72
CA LEU A 107 7.86 4.88 19.80
C LEU A 107 8.41 4.52 21.18
N SER A 108 8.93 3.30 21.36
CA SER A 108 9.53 2.89 22.65
C SER A 108 10.80 3.68 22.99
N SER A 109 11.53 4.21 22.00
CA SER A 109 12.71 5.05 22.24
C SER A 109 12.35 6.48 22.67
N LEU A 110 11.16 6.96 22.30
CA LEU A 110 10.63 8.26 22.71
C LEU A 110 10.05 8.24 24.13
N GLU A 111 9.66 7.06 24.62
CA GLU A 111 9.11 6.85 25.97
C GLU A 111 10.17 6.56 27.03
N ALA A 112 11.44 6.38 26.63
CA ALA A 112 12.58 6.04 27.49
C ALA A 112 13.41 7.28 27.87
#